data_AF-A0A964T5N3-F1
#
_entry.id   AF-A0A964T5N3-F1
#
_cell.length_a   1.000
_cell.length_b   1.000
_cell.length_c   1.000
_cell.angle_alpha   90.00
_cell.angle_beta   90.00
_cell.angle_gamma   90.00
#
_symmetry.space_group_name_H-M   'P 1'
#
loop_
_entity.id
_entity.type
_entity.pdbx_description
1 polymer ?
#
loop_
_entity_poly.entity_id
_entity_poly.type
_entity_poly.pdbx_seq_one_letter_code
_entity_poly.pdbx_strand_id
1 'polypeptide(L)'
;MFHQNRTQELLDQLLHSDMPPWRPIPSRKLARIFGVSLQSLANWRVRGTGPEPEPMRRGKGNRIFYKPEKVMAWLSGKEPWQHSYAWLRLHLMDFTPVTEETVSACIAFLEGEGVL
;
A
#
# COMPACT_ATOMS: atom_id res chain seq x y z
N MET A 1 -14.43 7.53 8.37
CA MET A 1 -13.91 7.87 7.03
C MET A 1 -13.17 9.18 7.16
N PHE A 2 -11.99 9.32 6.54
CA PHE A 2 -11.22 10.57 6.63
C PHE A 2 -11.90 11.69 5.84
N HIS A 3 -11.71 12.94 6.27
CA HIS A 3 -12.09 14.10 5.45
C HIS A 3 -11.25 14.14 4.17
N GLN A 4 -11.78 14.72 3.09
CA GLN A 4 -11.16 14.70 1.77
C GLN A 4 -9.71 15.21 1.76
N ASN A 5 -9.42 16.30 2.47
CA ASN A 5 -8.06 16.83 2.61
C ASN A 5 -7.11 15.82 3.26
N ARG A 6 -7.57 15.13 4.31
CA ARG A 6 -6.77 14.12 5.01
C ARG A 6 -6.53 12.88 4.15
N THR A 7 -7.52 12.47 3.36
CA THR A 7 -7.34 11.36 2.41
C THR A 7 -6.24 11.67 1.40
N GLN A 8 -6.23 12.90 0.84
CA GLN A 8 -5.20 13.30 -0.12
C GLN A 8 -3.82 13.34 0.51
N GLU A 9 -3.67 13.92 1.72
CA GLU A 9 -2.40 13.91 2.45
C GLU A 9 -1.85 12.49 2.67
N LEU A 10 -2.73 11.54 3.01
CA LEU A 10 -2.33 10.15 3.24
C LEU A 10 -1.91 9.46 1.94
N LEU A 11 -2.62 9.72 0.84
CA LEU A 11 -2.24 9.22 -0.48
C LEU A 11 -0.88 9.78 -0.90
N ASP A 12 -0.67 11.09 -0.75
CA ASP A 12 0.60 11.72 -1.09
C ASP A 12 1.75 11.18 -0.24
N GLN A 13 1.54 11.02 1.08
CA GLN A 13 2.54 10.47 1.98
C GLN A 13 2.93 9.01 1.62
N LEU A 14 1.95 8.19 1.23
CA LEU A 14 2.20 6.81 0.82
C LEU A 14 2.86 6.73 -0.56
N LEU A 15 2.49 7.63 -1.48
CA LEU A 15 3.03 7.68 -2.83
C LEU A 15 4.48 8.16 -2.84
N HIS A 16 4.87 9.09 -1.98
CA HIS A 16 6.24 9.61 -1.89
C HIS A 16 7.12 8.85 -0.88
N SER A 17 6.67 7.69 -0.41
CA SER A 17 7.48 6.83 0.47
C SER A 17 8.57 6.15 -0.36
N ASP A 18 9.81 6.13 0.15
CA ASP A 18 10.93 5.40 -0.48
C ASP A 18 10.69 3.88 -0.62
N MET A 19 9.75 3.33 0.15
CA MET A 19 9.40 1.91 0.03
C MET A 19 8.32 1.70 -1.05
N PRO A 20 8.54 0.74 -1.97
CA PRO A 20 7.55 0.39 -2.98
C PRO A 20 6.21 -0.01 -2.38
N PRO A 21 5.09 0.39 -3.00
CA PRO A 21 3.76 0.23 -2.40
C PRO A 21 3.24 -1.22 -2.38
N TRP A 22 3.85 -2.13 -3.14
CA TRP A 22 3.58 -3.57 -3.05
C TRP A 22 4.31 -4.26 -1.89
N ARG A 23 5.27 -3.59 -1.23
CA ARG A 23 6.00 -4.17 -0.09
C ARG A 23 5.19 -4.04 1.21
N PRO A 24 4.89 -5.16 1.90
CA PRO A 24 4.07 -5.11 3.10
C PRO A 24 4.73 -4.33 4.25
N ILE A 25 3.95 -3.46 4.90
CA ILE A 25 4.34 -2.72 6.09
C ILE A 25 3.63 -3.25 7.35
N PRO A 26 4.28 -3.24 8.53
CA PRO A 26 3.63 -3.67 9.75
C PRO A 26 2.55 -2.68 10.21
N SER A 27 1.54 -3.17 10.92
CA SER A 27 0.46 -2.35 11.52
C SER A 27 0.97 -1.10 12.26
N ARG A 28 2.12 -1.19 12.94
CA ARG A 28 2.76 -0.06 13.64
C ARG A 28 3.16 1.08 12.70
N LYS A 29 3.70 0.76 11.51
CA LYS A 29 4.07 1.76 10.51
C LYS A 29 2.82 2.40 9.93
N LEU A 30 1.81 1.59 9.59
CA LEU A 30 0.54 2.11 9.07
C LEU A 30 -0.18 3.03 10.09
N ALA A 31 -0.21 2.65 11.36
CA ALA A 31 -0.82 3.45 12.42
C ALA A 31 -0.17 4.84 12.54
N ARG A 32 1.17 4.90 12.42
CA ARG A 32 1.91 6.16 12.42
C ARG A 32 1.60 7.02 11.20
N ILE A 33 1.53 6.44 10.01
CA ILE A 33 1.15 7.17 8.77
C ILE A 33 -0.26 7.76 8.93
N PHE A 34 -1.20 6.96 9.41
CA PHE A 34 -2.58 7.41 9.60
C PHE A 34 -2.73 8.43 10.75
N GLY A 35 -1.79 8.47 11.69
CA GLY A 35 -1.91 9.27 12.90
C GLY A 35 -2.94 8.70 13.89
N VAL A 36 -3.09 7.37 13.92
CA VAL A 36 -4.07 6.67 14.78
C VAL A 36 -3.38 5.65 15.69
N SER A 37 -4.09 5.19 16.72
CA SER A 37 -3.57 4.12 17.58
C SER A 37 -3.60 2.75 16.88
N LEU A 38 -2.74 1.83 17.33
CA LEU A 38 -2.82 0.41 16.90
C LEU A 38 -4.19 -0.21 17.21
N GLN A 39 -4.79 0.17 18.34
CA GLN A 39 -6.12 -0.29 18.72
C GLN A 39 -7.18 0.17 17.72
N SER A 40 -7.07 1.40 17.20
CA SER A 40 -7.96 1.92 16.16
C SER A 40 -7.89 1.06 14.89
N LEU A 41 -6.68 0.71 14.42
CA LEU A 41 -6.52 -0.20 13.28
C LEU A 41 -7.07 -1.60 13.56
N ALA A 42 -6.84 -2.14 14.75
CA ALA A 42 -7.39 -3.44 15.14
C ALA A 42 -8.92 -3.43 15.13
N ASN A 43 -9.54 -2.37 15.66
CA ASN A 43 -10.98 -2.18 15.67
C ASN A 43 -11.55 -2.06 14.25
N TRP A 44 -10.89 -1.32 13.36
CA TRP A 44 -11.33 -1.21 11.96
C TRP A 44 -11.26 -2.53 11.24
N ARG A 45 -10.21 -3.33 11.47
CA ARG A 45 -10.09 -4.67 10.89
C ARG A 45 -11.24 -5.58 11.36
N VAL A 46 -11.51 -5.63 12.66
CA VAL A 46 -12.60 -6.46 13.21
C VAL A 46 -13.96 -6.03 12.65
N ARG A 47 -14.15 -4.73 12.40
CA ARG A 47 -15.41 -4.18 11.86
C ARG A 47 -15.48 -4.18 10.33
N GLY A 48 -14.42 -4.60 9.62
CA GLY A 48 -14.36 -4.54 8.16
C GLY A 48 -14.40 -3.12 7.57
N THR A 49 -14.03 -2.10 8.34
CA THR A 49 -14.12 -0.68 7.91
C THR A 49 -12.77 -0.05 7.58
N GLY A 50 -11.71 -0.85 7.53
CA GLY A 50 -10.33 -0.39 7.28
C GLY A 50 -9.73 -1.08 6.06
N PRO A 51 -8.46 -0.74 5.73
CA PRO A 51 -7.76 -1.39 4.64
C PRO A 51 -7.60 -2.89 4.92
N GLU A 52 -7.63 -3.68 3.85
CA GLU A 52 -7.51 -5.13 3.96
C GLU A 52 -6.07 -5.54 4.35
N PRO A 53 -5.88 -6.36 5.40
CA PRO A 53 -4.58 -6.86 5.77
C PRO A 53 -4.12 -8.01 4.86
N GLU A 54 -2.82 -8.17 4.70
CA GLU A 54 -2.26 -9.39 4.09
C GLU A 54 -2.33 -10.57 5.07
N PRO A 55 -2.82 -11.74 4.65
CA PRO A 55 -2.81 -12.93 5.49
C PRO A 55 -1.38 -13.37 5.75
N MET A 56 -1.00 -13.50 7.02
CA MET A 56 0.27 -14.12 7.35
C MET A 56 0.13 -15.64 7.24
N ARG A 57 0.96 -16.27 6.39
CA ARG A 57 1.05 -17.75 6.32
C ARG A 57 1.39 -18.31 7.71
N ARG A 58 0.74 -19.43 8.05
CA ARG A 58 0.71 -20.09 9.37
C ARG A 58 2.03 -20.05 10.15
N GLY A 59 1.96 -19.78 11.46
CA GLY A 59 2.97 -20.20 12.43
C GLY A 59 3.96 -19.15 12.95
N LYS A 60 3.87 -17.87 12.55
CA LYS A 60 4.78 -16.81 13.06
C LYS A 60 4.06 -15.57 13.60
N GLY A 61 3.29 -15.77 14.67
CA GLY A 61 2.74 -14.70 15.50
C GLY A 61 1.60 -13.89 14.85
N ASN A 62 0.78 -13.25 15.69
CA ASN A 62 -0.35 -12.40 15.27
C ASN A 62 0.10 -11.07 14.63
N ARG A 63 1.17 -11.07 13.83
CA ARG A 63 1.66 -9.88 13.14
C ARG A 63 0.82 -9.65 11.89
N ILE A 64 0.25 -8.46 11.80
CA ILE A 64 -0.61 -8.05 10.69
C ILE A 64 0.12 -7.02 9.84
N PHE A 65 0.14 -7.28 8.54
CA PHE A 65 0.80 -6.47 7.54
C PHE A 65 -0.23 -5.88 6.57
N TYR A 66 0.16 -4.79 5.93
CA TYR A 66 -0.64 -4.08 4.95
C TYR A 66 0.25 -3.71 3.78
N LYS A 67 -0.22 -3.95 2.55
CA LYS A 67 0.45 -3.39 1.37
C LYS A 67 -0.02 -1.95 1.16
N PRO A 68 0.87 -0.95 1.10
CA PRO A 68 0.49 0.43 0.80
C PRO A 68 -0.40 0.58 -0.45
N GLU A 69 -0.18 -0.18 -1.53
CA GLU A 69 -1.02 -0.16 -2.74
C GLU A 69 -2.49 -0.48 -2.44
N LYS A 70 -2.74 -1.46 -1.56
CA LYS A 70 -4.10 -1.82 -1.11
C LYS A 70 -4.68 -0.81 -0.14
N VAL A 71 -3.83 -0.20 0.69
CA VAL A 71 -4.25 0.90 1.57
C VAL A 71 -4.68 2.12 0.75
N MET A 72 -3.92 2.48 -0.28
CA MET A 72 -4.25 3.57 -1.19
C MET A 72 -5.51 3.24 -2.01
N ALA A 73 -5.66 1.99 -2.47
CA ALA A 73 -6.88 1.52 -3.12
C ALA A 73 -8.11 1.71 -2.23
N TRP A 74 -8.03 1.33 -0.96
CA TRP A 74 -9.09 1.56 0.04
C TRP A 74 -9.40 3.06 0.25
N LEU A 75 -8.37 3.92 0.25
CA LEU A 75 -8.54 5.37 0.42
C LEU A 75 -9.17 6.05 -0.81
N SER A 76 -8.81 5.61 -2.03
CA SER A 76 -9.15 6.32 -3.26
C SER A 76 -10.23 5.66 -4.12
N GLY A 77 -10.56 4.38 -3.86
CA GLY A 77 -11.44 3.57 -4.71
C GLY A 77 -10.85 3.19 -6.07
N LYS A 78 -9.51 3.26 -6.20
CA LYS A 78 -8.78 2.85 -7.42
C LYS A 78 -8.19 1.45 -7.22
N GLU A 79 -7.82 0.79 -8.31
CA GLU A 79 -7.18 -0.51 -8.24
C GLU A 79 -5.73 -0.41 -7.72
N PRO A 80 -5.22 -1.40 -6.96
CA PRO A 80 -3.88 -1.37 -6.38
C PRO A 80 -2.77 -1.13 -7.41
N TRP A 81 -2.85 -1.76 -8.58
CA TRP A 81 -1.83 -1.63 -9.63
C TRP A 81 -1.68 -0.19 -10.14
N GLN A 82 -2.75 0.63 -10.07
CA GLN A 82 -2.70 2.03 -10.48
C GLN A 82 -1.82 2.86 -9.55
N HIS A 83 -1.85 2.54 -8.25
CA HIS A 83 -0.98 3.20 -7.27
C HIS A 83 0.47 2.72 -7.38
N SER A 84 0.67 1.46 -7.73
CA SER A 84 2.00 0.91 -7.99
C SER A 84 2.63 1.52 -9.23
N TYR A 85 1.86 1.71 -10.31
CA TYR A 85 2.31 2.49 -11.47
C TYR A 85 2.61 3.95 -11.11
N ALA A 86 1.74 4.61 -10.34
CA ALA A 86 1.98 5.99 -9.93
C ALA A 86 3.31 6.13 -9.16
N TRP A 87 3.64 5.17 -8.30
CA TRP A 87 4.91 5.13 -7.59
C TRP A 87 6.09 4.88 -8.54
N LEU A 88 5.97 3.89 -9.44
CA LEU A 88 7.00 3.57 -10.45
C LEU A 88 7.33 4.79 -11.30
N ARG A 89 6.30 5.50 -11.79
CA ARG A 89 6.43 6.72 -12.58
C ARG A 89 7.17 7.83 -11.84
N LEU A 90 6.92 7.96 -10.54
CA LEU A 90 7.53 8.99 -9.72
C LEU A 90 8.99 8.66 -9.35
N HIS A 91 9.33 7.39 -9.15
CA HIS A 91 10.62 7.00 -8.55
C HIS A 91 11.61 6.35 -9.52
N LEU A 92 11.15 5.65 -10.54
CA LEU A 92 11.98 4.77 -11.35
C LEU A 92 11.83 4.99 -12.84
N MET A 93 10.60 4.89 -13.35
CA MET A 93 10.36 4.87 -14.79
C MET A 93 8.90 5.12 -15.14
N ASP A 94 8.70 5.78 -16.27
CA ASP A 94 7.41 5.88 -16.94
C ASP A 94 7.41 4.94 -18.17
N PHE A 95 6.28 4.30 -18.47
CA PHE A 95 6.18 3.35 -19.58
C PHE A 95 4.77 3.27 -20.16
N THR A 96 4.68 2.76 -21.38
CA THR A 96 3.44 2.56 -22.11
C THR A 96 3.47 1.23 -22.89
N PRO A 97 2.36 0.49 -23.01
CA PRO A 97 1.03 0.81 -22.47
C PRO A 97 0.98 0.65 -20.93
N VAL A 98 0.05 1.35 -20.29
CA VAL A 98 -0.16 1.28 -18.84
C VAL A 98 -1.32 0.33 -18.55
N THR A 99 -1.00 -0.95 -18.34
CA THR A 99 -1.97 -1.99 -17.96
C THR A 99 -1.51 -2.74 -16.71
N GLU A 100 -2.43 -3.43 -16.03
CA GLU A 100 -2.11 -4.23 -14.85
C GLU A 100 -0.99 -5.26 -15.11
N GLU A 101 -1.00 -5.89 -16.29
CA GLU A 101 -0.02 -6.88 -16.69
C GLU A 101 1.37 -6.25 -16.87
N THR A 102 1.44 -5.09 -17.54
CA THR A 102 2.71 -4.37 -17.73
C THR A 102 3.31 -3.89 -16.42
N VAL A 103 2.47 -3.41 -15.49
CA VAL A 103 2.89 -2.99 -14.15
C VAL A 103 3.39 -4.19 -13.35
N SER A 104 2.65 -5.30 -13.37
CA SER A 104 3.03 -6.54 -12.68
C SER A 104 4.33 -7.12 -13.22
N ALA A 105 4.52 -7.12 -14.55
CA ALA A 105 5.76 -7.56 -15.19
C ALA A 105 6.95 -6.67 -14.82
N CYS A 106 6.75 -5.34 -14.79
CA CYS A 106 7.77 -4.38 -14.37
C CYS A 106 8.19 -4.62 -12.90
N ILE A 107 7.22 -4.80 -12.00
CA ILE A 107 7.49 -5.10 -10.59
C ILE A 107 8.31 -6.41 -10.47
N ALA A 108 7.88 -7.48 -11.15
CA ALA A 108 8.58 -8.76 -11.12
C ALA A 108 10.01 -8.67 -11.66
N PHE A 109 10.23 -7.89 -12.72
CA PHE A 109 11.56 -7.62 -13.27
C PHE A 109 12.46 -6.89 -12.25
N LEU A 110 11.96 -5.81 -11.64
CA LEU A 110 12.72 -5.04 -10.66
C LEU A 110 13.08 -5.84 -9.39
N GLU A 111 12.18 -6.72 -8.95
CA GLU A 111 12.45 -7.65 -7.84
C GLU A 111 13.47 -8.73 -8.24
N GLY A 112 13.45 -9.21 -9.48
CA GLY A 112 14.40 -10.20 -10.01
C GLY A 112 15.83 -9.66 -10.17
N GLU A 113 15.97 -8.39 -10.57
CA GLU A 113 17.26 -7.71 -10.75
C GLU A 113 17.86 -7.21 -9.42
N GLY A 114 17.14 -7.34 -8.30
CA GLY A 114 17.59 -6.84 -6.99
C GLY A 114 17.64 -5.31 -6.90
N VAL A 115 16.95 -4.61 -7.80
CA VAL A 115 16.83 -3.14 -7.79
C VAL A 115 15.97 -2.66 -6.61
N LEU A 116 15.08 -3.52 -6.12
CA LEU A 116 14.15 -3.24 -5.03
C LEU A 116 14.32 -4.16 -3.84
#